data_AF-A0ABD1VP52-F1
#
_entry.id   AF-A0ABD1VP52-F1
#
_cell.length_a   1.000
_cell.length_b   1.000
_cell.length_c   1.000
_cell.angle_alpha   90.00
_cell.angle_beta   90.00
_cell.angle_gamma   90.00
#
_symmetry.space_group_name_H-M   'P 1'
#
loop_
_entity.id
_entity.type
_entity.pdbx_description
1 polymer ?
#
loop_
_entity_poly.entity_id
_entity_poly.type
_entity_poly.pdbx_seq_one_letter_code
_entity_poly.pdbx_strand_id
1 'polypeptide(L)'
;MDRGRRRGGMIPLLALHALSEYWRLDRKPPVTAGLIAANTLIYLRPGYLDRILPTLNEVWFNPHLILKHKDLKRFILSAFYHIGDSHLVYNMLSLLWKGIQLESSMGSVEYTSMIATLVGMSQGITLLLAKSLLLFNYERAYYNEYAVGFSGVLFAMKVVLYSQSDNYTYVHGIMVPSRYAAWAELILIQMFVPGVSFLGHLGGILAGLLYLQLRSSYSGPHPFTRIIRGLTSILRWPLQSLLGMFRFTRRRIYGGGTVGGSRPRHISGVWRCQACTFDNSDWLSVCEMCGTHRDGGLSTIDALSLSNDLTLDELRQRRVQSGFSKLPCILFQLVMKVGHKLLSSSLKSFFWGTGTSEGIPRVSCLTDPIKKCPVCSKAVEPGNKNRRLNTSLLIRVPRQSGNCNILIDAGKFFYHSALKWFPTYGIRTIDAVIITHSHADAIGGLDDLRDWTNNVQPNVPIYTAERDFEVMKKTHYYLVDTSSIIPGAAVSDLQFNIIHEKPFIVNDLQFTPLPVWHGRNYRSLGFRFGKICYISDVSEIPEETYPLLEDCELLIMDALRPDRSSSTHFGLPKALEEVRKIQPKRTLFTGMMHLMDHDTVNEGLIKLKETEGLDVQLSYDGLCVPVNL
;
A
#
# COMPACT_ATOMS: atom_id res chain seq x y z
N MET A 1 -36.20 -6.28 32.14
CA MET A 1 -34.99 -5.68 32.73
C MET A 1 -33.81 -6.39 32.08
N ASP A 2 -32.85 -5.76 31.40
CA ASP A 2 -32.64 -4.33 31.18
C ASP A 2 -32.00 -4.12 29.79
N ARG A 3 -32.65 -3.37 28.88
CA ARG A 3 -32.20 -3.20 27.47
C ARG A 3 -31.63 -1.79 27.26
N GLY A 4 -30.47 -1.52 27.86
CA GLY A 4 -29.94 -0.16 27.96
C GLY A 4 -28.42 0.00 28.06
N ARG A 5 -27.60 -0.80 27.36
CA ARG A 5 -26.13 -0.59 27.32
C ARG A 5 -25.52 -0.73 25.93
N ARG A 6 -25.08 0.42 25.40
CA ARG A 6 -24.10 0.69 24.32
C ARG A 6 -23.58 -0.53 23.52
N ARG A 7 -24.19 -0.82 22.37
CA ARG A 7 -23.52 -1.52 21.25
C ARG A 7 -22.65 -0.52 20.49
N GLY A 8 -21.35 -0.43 20.82
CA GLY A 8 -20.48 0.66 20.37
C GLY A 8 -19.17 0.19 19.72
N GLY A 9 -18.74 0.92 18.69
CA GLY A 9 -17.38 0.84 18.15
C GLY A 9 -17.27 0.11 16.80
N MET A 10 -17.24 -1.22 16.81
CA MET A 10 -16.62 -1.97 15.71
C MET A 10 -17.50 -2.22 14.47
N ILE A 11 -18.83 -2.23 14.57
CA ILE A 11 -19.70 -2.45 13.40
C ILE A 11 -19.65 -1.28 12.40
N PRO A 12 -19.69 0.01 12.81
CA PRO A 12 -19.43 1.13 11.91
C PRO A 12 -18.03 1.10 11.28
N LEU A 13 -17.01 0.69 12.03
CA LEU A 13 -15.64 0.55 11.52
C LEU A 13 -15.53 -0.58 10.47
N LEU A 14 -16.15 -1.74 10.73
CA LEU A 14 -16.29 -2.81 9.76
C LEU A 14 -17.02 -2.32 8.49
N ALA A 15 -18.13 -1.59 8.64
CA ALA A 15 -18.89 -1.08 7.51
C ALA A 15 -18.05 -0.09 6.68
N LEU A 16 -17.34 0.84 7.32
CA LEU A 16 -16.45 1.79 6.64
C LEU A 16 -15.27 1.08 5.93
N HIS A 17 -14.64 0.12 6.59
CA HIS A 17 -13.53 -0.66 6.01
C HIS A 17 -14.02 -1.53 4.84
N ALA A 18 -15.12 -2.26 5.01
CA ALA A 18 -15.70 -3.08 3.96
C ALA A 18 -16.19 -2.25 2.76
N LEU A 19 -16.78 -1.07 3.02
CA LEU A 19 -17.13 -0.13 1.95
C LEU A 19 -15.88 0.41 1.25
N SER A 20 -14.85 0.85 1.97
CA SER A 20 -13.58 1.32 1.39
C SER A 20 -12.97 0.29 0.43
N GLU A 21 -12.77 -0.94 0.90
CA GLU A 21 -12.18 -2.00 0.08
C GLU A 21 -13.09 -2.39 -1.09
N TYR A 22 -14.41 -2.51 -0.87
CA TYR A 22 -15.35 -2.81 -1.96
C TYR A 22 -15.41 -1.69 -3.01
N TRP A 23 -15.29 -0.41 -2.61
CA TRP A 23 -15.29 0.72 -3.54
C TRP A 23 -14.00 0.82 -4.37
N ARG A 24 -12.87 0.36 -3.85
CA ARG A 24 -11.56 0.33 -4.56
C ARG A 24 -11.46 -0.70 -5.69
N LEU A 25 -12.30 -1.74 -5.70
CA LEU A 25 -12.24 -2.82 -6.71
C LEU A 25 -12.87 -2.40 -8.05
N ASP A 26 -12.18 -2.58 -9.18
CA ASP A 26 -12.76 -2.32 -10.51
C ASP A 26 -13.97 -3.20 -10.82
N ARG A 27 -13.87 -4.49 -10.46
CA ARG A 27 -14.98 -5.46 -10.56
C ARG A 27 -15.55 -5.73 -9.18
N LYS A 28 -16.81 -5.31 -8.96
CA LYS A 28 -17.51 -5.54 -7.68
C LYS A 28 -17.89 -7.03 -7.53
N PRO A 29 -17.55 -7.71 -6.41
CA PRO A 29 -17.95 -9.11 -6.15
C PRO A 29 -19.34 -9.17 -5.47
N PRO A 30 -20.44 -9.42 -6.22
CA PRO A 30 -21.80 -9.32 -5.68
C PRO A 30 -22.14 -10.39 -4.64
N VAL A 31 -21.59 -11.60 -4.74
CA VAL A 31 -21.94 -12.70 -3.83
C VAL A 31 -21.27 -12.49 -2.47
N THR A 32 -20.00 -12.10 -2.47
CA THR A 32 -19.25 -11.74 -1.26
C THR A 32 -19.94 -10.59 -0.52
N ALA A 33 -20.33 -9.52 -1.23
CA ALA A 33 -21.07 -8.41 -0.64
C ALA A 33 -22.44 -8.84 -0.10
N GLY A 34 -23.18 -9.69 -0.84
CA GLY A 34 -24.46 -10.25 -0.43
C GLY A 34 -24.36 -11.11 0.84
N LEU A 35 -23.31 -11.95 0.94
CA LEU A 35 -23.05 -12.78 2.13
C LEU A 35 -22.70 -11.92 3.35
N ILE A 36 -21.88 -10.88 3.20
CA ILE A 36 -21.54 -9.95 4.29
C ILE A 36 -22.79 -9.21 4.79
N ALA A 37 -23.60 -8.71 3.85
CA ALA A 37 -24.86 -8.04 4.15
C ALA A 37 -25.85 -8.98 4.85
N ALA A 38 -26.02 -10.22 4.37
CA ALA A 38 -26.91 -11.20 4.98
C ALA A 38 -26.52 -11.55 6.43
N ASN A 39 -25.26 -11.88 6.68
CA ASN A 39 -24.75 -12.19 8.03
C ASN A 39 -24.90 -10.99 8.98
N THR A 40 -24.65 -9.78 8.48
CA THR A 40 -24.77 -8.55 9.28
C THR A 40 -26.23 -8.19 9.56
N LEU A 41 -27.15 -8.39 8.61
CA LEU A 41 -28.59 -8.20 8.82
C LEU A 41 -29.17 -9.22 9.81
N ILE A 42 -28.73 -10.48 9.73
CA ILE A 42 -29.10 -11.54 10.69
C ILE A 42 -28.66 -11.16 12.10
N TYR A 43 -27.44 -10.64 12.25
CA TYR A 43 -26.90 -10.23 13.56
C TYR A 43 -27.55 -8.95 14.11
N LEU A 44 -27.69 -7.90 13.28
CA LEU A 44 -28.31 -6.65 13.70
C LEU A 44 -29.79 -6.79 14.04
N ARG A 45 -30.49 -7.73 13.37
CA ARG A 45 -31.90 -8.09 13.55
C ARG A 45 -32.82 -6.87 13.71
N PRO A 46 -32.90 -5.98 12.68
CA PRO A 46 -33.83 -4.85 12.70
C PRO A 46 -35.28 -5.33 12.88
N GLY A 47 -36.12 -4.54 13.55
CA GLY A 47 -37.40 -5.00 14.12
C GLY A 47 -38.45 -5.59 13.16
N TYR A 48 -38.28 -5.43 11.84
CA TYR A 48 -39.10 -6.13 10.84
C TYR A 48 -38.66 -7.59 10.59
N LEU A 49 -37.38 -7.91 10.83
CA LEU A 49 -36.85 -9.28 10.76
C LEU A 49 -37.03 -10.07 12.07
N ASP A 50 -37.31 -9.42 13.20
CA ASP A 50 -37.54 -10.08 14.50
C ASP A 50 -38.64 -11.16 14.45
N ARG A 51 -39.63 -11.02 13.55
CA ARG A 51 -40.74 -11.96 13.37
C ARG A 51 -40.45 -13.12 12.39
N ILE A 52 -39.39 -13.01 11.60
CA ILE A 52 -39.06 -13.95 10.52
C ILE A 52 -37.82 -14.78 10.88
N LEU A 53 -36.79 -14.13 11.43
CA LEU A 53 -35.55 -14.77 11.82
C LEU A 53 -35.70 -15.45 13.18
N PRO A 54 -35.40 -16.76 13.31
CA PRO A 54 -35.44 -17.46 14.58
C PRO A 54 -34.44 -16.88 15.60
N THR A 55 -34.68 -17.12 16.89
CA THR A 55 -33.74 -16.66 17.93
C THR A 55 -32.46 -17.51 17.93
N LEU A 56 -31.38 -16.94 18.46
CA LEU A 56 -30.06 -17.57 18.54
C LEU A 56 -30.12 -18.97 19.19
N ASN A 57 -30.91 -19.13 20.26
CA ASN A 57 -31.09 -20.38 21.00
C ASN A 57 -31.75 -21.50 20.15
N GLU A 58 -32.56 -21.13 19.15
CA GLU A 58 -33.23 -22.07 18.23
C GLU A 58 -32.31 -22.55 17.09
N VAL A 59 -31.21 -21.85 16.81
CA VAL A 59 -30.32 -22.12 15.67
C VAL A 59 -28.89 -22.47 16.05
N TRP A 60 -28.51 -22.38 17.33
CA TRP A 60 -27.22 -22.88 17.80
C TRP A 60 -26.95 -24.30 17.32
N PHE A 61 -25.81 -24.51 16.67
CA PHE A 61 -25.33 -25.82 16.27
C PHE A 61 -25.05 -26.62 17.54
N ASN A 62 -25.66 -27.79 17.63
CA ASN A 62 -25.48 -28.70 18.74
C ASN A 62 -25.62 -30.13 18.23
N PRO A 63 -24.55 -30.95 18.25
CA PRO A 63 -24.58 -32.28 17.66
C PRO A 63 -25.68 -33.18 18.22
N HIS A 64 -25.88 -33.19 19.53
CA HIS A 64 -26.93 -33.95 20.20
C HIS A 64 -28.33 -33.58 19.66
N LEU A 65 -28.70 -32.29 19.66
CA LEU A 65 -30.02 -31.84 19.21
C LEU A 65 -30.22 -32.09 17.71
N ILE A 66 -29.21 -31.85 16.87
CA ILE A 66 -29.28 -32.07 15.42
C ILE A 66 -29.50 -33.56 15.13
N LEU A 67 -28.73 -34.47 15.75
CA LEU A 67 -28.86 -35.91 15.50
C LEU A 67 -30.14 -36.50 16.09
N LYS A 68 -30.54 -36.08 17.30
CA LYS A 68 -31.72 -36.59 18.00
C LYS A 68 -33.04 -36.15 17.37
N HIS A 69 -33.13 -34.89 16.93
CA HIS A 69 -34.37 -34.30 16.41
C HIS A 69 -34.36 -34.07 14.89
N LYS A 70 -33.28 -34.44 14.19
CA LYS A 70 -33.07 -34.15 12.75
C LYS A 70 -33.22 -32.65 12.45
N ASP A 71 -32.73 -31.81 13.35
CA ASP A 71 -32.92 -30.35 13.33
C ASP A 71 -32.05 -29.69 12.23
N LEU A 72 -32.56 -29.70 11.01
CA LEU A 72 -31.91 -29.11 9.84
C LEU A 72 -31.80 -27.58 9.94
N LYS A 73 -32.66 -26.94 10.74
CA LYS A 73 -32.62 -25.50 11.01
C LYS A 73 -31.35 -25.13 11.78
N ARG A 74 -31.00 -25.88 12.84
CA ARG A 74 -29.69 -25.76 13.53
C ARG A 74 -28.52 -26.13 12.64
N PHE A 75 -28.66 -27.18 11.83
CA PHE A 75 -27.60 -27.63 10.93
C PHE A 75 -27.17 -26.55 9.93
N ILE A 76 -28.13 -25.85 9.30
CA ILE A 76 -27.83 -24.86 8.24
C ILE A 76 -27.67 -23.45 8.80
N LEU A 77 -28.60 -22.96 9.62
CA LEU A 77 -28.64 -21.53 9.99
C LEU A 77 -27.55 -21.13 10.99
N SER A 78 -27.04 -22.08 11.78
CA SER A 78 -25.92 -21.83 12.71
C SER A 78 -24.71 -21.18 12.04
N ALA A 79 -24.43 -21.51 10.78
CA ALA A 79 -23.33 -20.93 10.00
C ALA A 79 -23.45 -19.40 9.82
N PHE A 80 -24.66 -18.84 9.91
CA PHE A 80 -24.91 -17.42 9.60
C PHE A 80 -25.17 -16.56 10.85
N TYR A 81 -25.25 -17.17 12.04
CA TYR A 81 -25.48 -16.48 13.30
C TYR A 81 -24.18 -16.22 14.05
N HIS A 82 -24.14 -15.13 14.83
CA HIS A 82 -22.94 -14.69 15.55
C HIS A 82 -23.32 -14.26 16.98
N ILE A 83 -22.48 -14.59 17.97
CA ILE A 83 -22.76 -14.35 19.41
C ILE A 83 -22.42 -12.92 19.85
N GLY A 84 -21.55 -12.19 19.15
CA GLY A 84 -21.14 -10.83 19.53
C GLY A 84 -20.46 -10.04 18.41
N ASP A 85 -20.27 -8.73 18.64
CA ASP A 85 -19.79 -7.76 17.65
C ASP A 85 -18.40 -8.15 17.10
N SER A 86 -17.45 -8.52 17.97
CA SER A 86 -16.11 -8.97 17.55
C SER A 86 -16.16 -10.23 16.70
N HIS A 87 -16.99 -11.19 17.08
CA HIS A 87 -17.15 -12.44 16.33
C HIS A 87 -17.72 -12.18 14.92
N LEU A 88 -18.72 -11.30 14.79
CA LEU A 88 -19.19 -10.87 13.46
C LEU A 88 -18.07 -10.16 12.68
N VAL A 89 -17.42 -9.17 13.27
CA VAL A 89 -16.41 -8.32 12.59
C VAL A 89 -15.26 -9.16 12.03
N TYR A 90 -14.68 -10.07 12.81
CA TYR A 90 -13.59 -10.93 12.32
C TYR A 90 -14.04 -11.90 11.22
N ASN A 91 -15.24 -12.49 11.34
CA ASN A 91 -15.80 -13.32 10.27
C ASN A 91 -16.01 -12.50 8.99
N MET A 92 -16.57 -11.29 9.08
CA MET A 92 -16.89 -10.47 7.90
C MET A 92 -15.64 -9.89 7.22
N LEU A 93 -14.59 -9.51 7.96
CA LEU A 93 -13.29 -9.11 7.37
C LEU A 93 -12.60 -10.29 6.67
N SER A 94 -12.61 -11.46 7.31
CA SER A 94 -12.04 -12.69 6.74
C SER A 94 -12.81 -13.16 5.50
N LEU A 95 -14.15 -13.01 5.51
CA LEU A 95 -15.04 -13.25 4.36
C LEU A 95 -14.76 -12.27 3.22
N LEU A 96 -14.61 -10.98 3.51
CA LEU A 96 -14.33 -9.95 2.51
C LEU A 96 -13.04 -10.29 1.75
N TRP A 97 -11.93 -10.46 2.45
CA TRP A 97 -10.62 -10.69 1.83
C TRP A 97 -10.54 -12.00 1.04
N LYS A 98 -11.05 -13.11 1.60
CA LYS A 98 -11.07 -14.42 0.92
C LYS A 98 -12.11 -14.48 -0.21
N GLY A 99 -13.26 -13.84 -0.02
CA GLY A 99 -14.37 -13.79 -0.97
C GLY A 99 -14.01 -12.97 -2.21
N ILE A 100 -13.40 -11.79 -2.06
CA ILE A 100 -12.89 -10.99 -3.19
C ILE A 100 -11.99 -11.84 -4.09
N GLN A 101 -11.01 -12.55 -3.51
CA GLN A 101 -10.05 -13.36 -4.27
C GLN A 101 -10.73 -14.53 -4.99
N LEU A 102 -11.52 -15.34 -4.25
CA LEU A 102 -12.15 -16.54 -4.79
C LEU A 102 -13.26 -16.21 -5.80
N GLU A 103 -14.10 -15.20 -5.53
CA GLU A 103 -15.17 -14.80 -6.46
C GLU A 103 -14.60 -14.18 -7.75
N SER A 104 -13.49 -13.45 -7.66
CA SER A 104 -12.81 -12.89 -8.83
C SER A 104 -12.10 -13.96 -9.66
N SER A 105 -11.55 -15.01 -9.03
CA SER A 105 -10.78 -16.05 -9.73
C SER A 105 -11.64 -17.11 -10.42
N MET A 106 -12.79 -17.50 -9.84
CA MET A 106 -13.67 -18.53 -10.42
C MET A 106 -15.01 -18.01 -10.97
N GLY A 107 -15.38 -16.76 -10.68
CA GLY A 107 -16.67 -16.18 -11.07
C GLY A 107 -17.80 -16.42 -10.05
N SER A 108 -18.78 -15.52 -10.02
CA SER A 108 -19.83 -15.48 -9.01
C SER A 108 -20.73 -16.73 -8.96
N VAL A 109 -20.98 -17.42 -10.07
CA VAL A 109 -21.88 -18.59 -10.11
C VAL A 109 -21.20 -19.81 -9.49
N GLU A 110 -19.96 -20.05 -9.89
CA GLU A 110 -19.07 -21.09 -9.42
C GLU A 110 -18.74 -20.87 -7.94
N TYR A 111 -18.43 -19.63 -7.55
CA TYR A 111 -18.23 -19.22 -6.16
C TYR A 111 -19.47 -19.45 -5.30
N THR A 112 -20.68 -19.13 -5.78
CA THR A 112 -21.94 -19.42 -5.07
C THR A 112 -22.12 -20.93 -4.86
N SER A 113 -21.86 -21.73 -5.89
CA SER A 113 -21.94 -23.20 -5.84
C SER A 113 -20.93 -23.78 -4.83
N MET A 114 -19.70 -23.24 -4.80
CA MET A 114 -18.68 -23.60 -3.82
C MET A 114 -19.14 -23.28 -2.40
N ILE A 115 -19.58 -22.03 -2.12
CA ILE A 115 -20.02 -21.62 -0.77
C ILE A 115 -21.17 -22.51 -0.27
N ALA A 116 -22.18 -22.78 -1.10
CA ALA A 116 -23.28 -23.66 -0.74
C ALA A 116 -22.80 -25.09 -0.39
N THR A 117 -21.84 -25.61 -1.16
CA THR A 117 -21.22 -26.93 -0.93
C THR A 117 -20.41 -26.94 0.38
N LEU A 118 -19.60 -25.92 0.62
CA LEU A 118 -18.74 -25.81 1.81
C LEU A 118 -19.55 -25.63 3.10
N VAL A 119 -20.68 -24.91 3.08
CA VAL A 119 -21.62 -24.84 4.22
C VAL A 119 -22.13 -26.24 4.58
N GLY A 120 -22.59 -27.03 3.60
CA GLY A 120 -23.07 -28.39 3.85
C GLY A 120 -21.96 -29.35 4.33
N MET A 121 -20.79 -29.30 3.70
CA MET A 121 -19.66 -30.18 4.04
C MET A 121 -19.06 -29.87 5.41
N SER A 122 -18.84 -28.59 5.75
CA SER A 122 -18.28 -28.20 7.05
C SER A 122 -19.18 -28.63 8.20
N GLN A 123 -20.48 -28.29 8.14
CA GLN A 123 -21.44 -28.68 9.16
C GLN A 123 -21.61 -30.20 9.25
N GLY A 124 -21.60 -30.89 8.11
CA GLY A 124 -21.68 -32.36 8.03
C GLY A 124 -20.47 -33.05 8.67
N ILE A 125 -19.26 -32.60 8.37
CA ILE A 125 -18.02 -33.16 8.93
C ILE A 125 -17.92 -32.83 10.42
N THR A 126 -18.23 -31.62 10.87
CA THR A 126 -18.29 -31.29 12.30
C THR A 126 -19.29 -32.18 13.05
N LEU A 127 -20.46 -32.47 12.47
CA LEU A 127 -21.45 -33.40 13.04
C LEU A 127 -20.92 -34.84 13.13
N LEU A 128 -20.24 -35.32 12.08
CA LEU A 128 -19.63 -36.65 12.05
C LEU A 128 -18.50 -36.77 13.07
N LEU A 129 -17.60 -35.78 13.15
CA LEU A 129 -16.53 -35.73 14.15
C LEU A 129 -17.09 -35.78 15.58
N ALA A 130 -18.13 -35.01 15.88
CA ALA A 130 -18.75 -34.98 17.20
C ALA A 130 -19.33 -36.35 17.58
N LYS A 131 -19.97 -37.04 16.61
CA LYS A 131 -20.51 -38.39 16.81
C LYS A 131 -19.41 -39.44 16.92
N SER A 132 -18.33 -39.34 16.15
CA SER A 132 -17.20 -40.27 16.20
C SER A 132 -16.46 -40.17 17.53
N LEU A 133 -16.23 -38.97 18.05
CA LEU A 133 -15.58 -38.77 19.36
C LEU A 133 -16.42 -39.36 20.52
N LEU A 134 -17.75 -39.39 20.38
CA LEU A 134 -18.65 -40.07 21.34
C LEU A 134 -18.32 -41.57 21.47
N LEU A 135 -17.93 -42.23 20.37
CA LEU A 135 -17.57 -43.66 20.37
C LEU A 135 -16.24 -43.94 21.09
N PHE A 136 -15.40 -42.92 21.30
CA PHE A 136 -14.13 -43.00 22.03
C PHE A 136 -14.25 -42.52 23.48
N ASN A 137 -15.43 -42.63 24.09
CA ASN A 137 -15.73 -42.21 25.48
C ASN A 137 -15.54 -40.70 25.79
N TYR A 138 -15.41 -39.82 24.80
CA TYR A 138 -15.44 -38.36 25.01
C TYR A 138 -16.89 -37.83 25.16
N GLU A 139 -17.70 -38.48 26.00
CA GLU A 139 -19.17 -38.42 25.99
C GLU A 139 -19.78 -37.01 26.02
N ARG A 140 -19.15 -36.06 26.73
CA ARG A 140 -19.75 -34.76 27.03
C ARG A 140 -19.08 -33.55 26.39
N ALA A 141 -17.79 -33.64 26.04
CA ALA A 141 -16.97 -32.48 25.69
C ALA A 141 -17.46 -31.79 24.40
N TYR A 142 -17.66 -32.56 23.33
CA TYR A 142 -17.96 -32.03 21.99
C TYR A 142 -19.40 -32.31 21.52
N TYR A 143 -20.05 -33.35 22.06
CA TYR A 143 -21.38 -33.77 21.61
C TYR A 143 -22.51 -32.82 22.06
N ASN A 144 -22.30 -32.13 23.17
CA ASN A 144 -23.22 -31.13 23.73
C ASN A 144 -22.71 -29.68 23.59
N GLU A 145 -21.61 -29.47 22.86
CA GLU A 145 -21.07 -28.13 22.59
C GLU A 145 -22.10 -27.31 21.79
N TYR A 146 -22.08 -25.99 21.97
CA TYR A 146 -22.90 -25.06 21.22
C TYR A 146 -22.02 -24.12 20.39
N ALA A 147 -22.19 -24.13 19.08
CA ALA A 147 -21.41 -23.32 18.14
C ALA A 147 -22.32 -22.54 17.17
N VAL A 148 -21.85 -21.39 16.70
CA VAL A 148 -22.37 -20.66 15.53
C VAL A 148 -21.25 -19.86 14.90
N GLY A 149 -21.44 -19.44 13.65
CA GLY A 149 -20.52 -18.56 12.92
C GLY A 149 -20.13 -19.11 11.57
N PHE A 150 -19.74 -18.20 10.68
CA PHE A 150 -19.34 -18.56 9.31
C PHE A 150 -17.91 -19.15 9.26
N SER A 151 -17.22 -19.23 10.39
CA SER A 151 -15.79 -19.50 10.48
C SER A 151 -15.38 -20.86 9.93
N GLY A 152 -16.17 -21.92 10.12
CA GLY A 152 -15.93 -23.23 9.49
C GLY A 152 -15.87 -23.14 7.95
N VAL A 153 -16.75 -22.32 7.36
CA VAL A 153 -16.74 -22.05 5.90
C VAL A 153 -15.52 -21.21 5.52
N LEU A 154 -15.10 -20.25 6.35
CA LEU A 154 -13.90 -19.44 6.11
C LEU A 154 -12.60 -20.24 6.18
N PHE A 155 -12.51 -21.24 7.08
CA PHE A 155 -11.42 -22.21 7.11
C PHE A 155 -11.42 -23.09 5.85
N ALA A 156 -12.60 -23.55 5.41
CA ALA A 156 -12.72 -24.29 4.15
C ALA A 156 -12.30 -23.46 2.92
N MET A 157 -12.77 -22.21 2.84
CA MET A 157 -12.34 -21.24 1.82
C MET A 157 -10.84 -20.97 1.88
N LYS A 158 -10.24 -20.90 3.07
CA LYS A 158 -8.80 -20.73 3.24
C LYS A 158 -8.02 -21.88 2.62
N VAL A 159 -8.44 -23.13 2.85
CA VAL A 159 -7.83 -24.31 2.23
C VAL A 159 -7.97 -24.26 0.71
N VAL A 160 -9.14 -23.91 0.18
CA VAL A 160 -9.33 -23.79 -1.28
C VAL A 160 -8.44 -22.70 -1.88
N LEU A 161 -8.36 -21.52 -1.26
CA LEU A 161 -7.52 -20.41 -1.72
C LEU A 161 -6.03 -20.80 -1.77
N TYR A 162 -5.50 -21.37 -0.68
CA TYR A 162 -4.09 -21.72 -0.59
C TYR A 162 -3.71 -23.03 -1.29
N SER A 163 -4.68 -23.82 -1.76
CA SER A 163 -4.41 -24.96 -2.67
C SER A 163 -4.01 -24.53 -4.08
N GLN A 164 -4.20 -23.25 -4.43
CA GLN A 164 -3.83 -22.66 -5.71
C GLN A 164 -2.52 -21.85 -5.63
N SER A 165 -1.76 -21.98 -4.54
CA SER A 165 -0.54 -21.21 -4.28
C SER A 165 0.59 -22.09 -3.75
N ASP A 166 1.71 -22.12 -4.46
CA ASP A 166 2.86 -23.00 -4.15
C ASP A 166 3.81 -22.43 -3.06
N ASN A 167 3.53 -21.23 -2.56
CA ASN A 167 4.43 -20.42 -1.73
C ASN A 167 4.16 -20.47 -0.22
N TYR A 168 4.85 -19.63 0.54
CA TYR A 168 4.59 -19.34 1.95
C TYR A 168 3.55 -18.21 2.10
N THR A 169 2.84 -18.17 3.23
CA THR A 169 1.94 -17.08 3.61
C THR A 169 2.16 -16.71 5.07
N TYR A 170 1.91 -15.45 5.42
CA TYR A 170 1.91 -15.01 6.81
C TYR A 170 0.58 -15.36 7.50
N VAL A 171 0.67 -15.89 8.72
CA VAL A 171 -0.46 -16.13 9.62
C VAL A 171 -0.12 -15.45 10.95
N HIS A 172 -0.81 -14.37 11.28
CA HIS A 172 -0.52 -13.50 12.44
C HIS A 172 0.97 -13.10 12.57
N GLY A 173 1.62 -12.77 11.45
CA GLY A 173 3.03 -12.36 11.40
C GLY A 173 4.04 -13.51 11.33
N ILE A 174 3.62 -14.76 11.51
CA ILE A 174 4.48 -15.95 11.36
C ILE A 174 4.42 -16.42 9.91
N MET A 175 5.57 -16.63 9.27
CA MET A 175 5.65 -17.21 7.92
C MET A 175 5.43 -18.72 7.98
N VAL A 176 4.44 -19.23 7.23
CA VAL A 176 4.05 -20.65 7.23
C VAL A 176 3.84 -21.10 5.78
N PRO A 177 4.28 -22.30 5.35
CA PRO A 177 3.94 -22.83 4.02
C PRO A 177 2.43 -22.82 3.78
N SER A 178 1.95 -22.38 2.61
CA SER A 178 0.52 -22.13 2.38
C SER A 178 -0.37 -23.35 2.64
N ARG A 179 0.11 -24.56 2.32
CA ARG A 179 -0.53 -25.85 2.66
C ARG A 179 -0.82 -26.05 4.16
N TYR A 180 -0.06 -25.40 5.04
CA TYR A 180 -0.21 -25.47 6.50
C TYR A 180 -0.87 -24.21 7.10
N ALA A 181 -1.18 -23.20 6.30
CA ALA A 181 -1.68 -21.91 6.80
C ALA A 181 -3.02 -22.03 7.54
N ALA A 182 -3.90 -22.94 7.13
CA ALA A 182 -5.15 -23.22 7.84
C ALA A 182 -4.90 -23.93 9.18
N TRP A 183 -3.96 -24.86 9.23
CA TRP A 183 -3.57 -25.55 10.46
C TRP A 183 -2.88 -24.62 11.47
N ALA A 184 -2.02 -23.72 11.01
CA ALA A 184 -1.40 -22.70 11.86
C ALA A 184 -2.44 -21.70 12.43
N GLU A 185 -3.41 -21.26 11.63
CA GLU A 185 -4.49 -20.38 12.13
C GLU A 185 -5.39 -21.11 13.15
N LEU A 186 -5.64 -22.41 12.96
CA LEU A 186 -6.36 -23.22 13.95
C LEU A 186 -5.63 -23.24 15.30
N ILE A 187 -4.33 -23.52 15.30
CA ILE A 187 -3.50 -23.54 16.53
C ILE A 187 -3.51 -22.16 17.20
N LEU A 188 -3.25 -21.09 16.45
CA LEU A 188 -3.17 -19.74 16.97
C LEU A 188 -4.51 -19.26 17.56
N ILE A 189 -5.64 -19.53 16.89
CA ILE A 189 -6.96 -19.15 17.42
C ILE A 189 -7.28 -19.92 18.71
N GLN A 190 -6.93 -21.21 18.81
CA GLN A 190 -7.14 -21.98 20.04
C GLN A 190 -6.23 -21.52 21.20
N MET A 191 -5.04 -20.98 20.90
CA MET A 191 -4.16 -20.39 21.91
C MET A 191 -4.62 -19.01 22.40
N PHE A 192 -5.10 -18.15 21.50
CA PHE A 192 -5.35 -16.73 21.80
C PHE A 192 -6.83 -16.36 21.97
N VAL A 193 -7.77 -17.19 21.54
CA VAL A 193 -9.22 -16.91 21.60
C VAL A 193 -9.98 -18.09 22.24
N PRO A 194 -9.89 -18.26 23.57
CA PRO A 194 -10.57 -19.35 24.27
C PRO A 194 -12.09 -19.23 24.10
N GLY A 195 -12.75 -20.38 23.91
CA GLY A 195 -14.21 -20.46 23.72
C GLY A 195 -14.69 -20.43 22.26
N VAL A 196 -13.78 -20.46 21.27
CA VAL A 196 -14.16 -20.65 19.85
C VAL A 196 -14.08 -22.13 19.47
N SER A 197 -15.12 -22.65 18.81
CA SER A 197 -15.29 -24.08 18.55
C SER A 197 -14.15 -24.69 17.71
N PHE A 198 -13.32 -25.50 18.36
CA PHE A 198 -12.26 -26.28 17.71
C PHE A 198 -12.83 -27.21 16.63
N LEU A 199 -13.92 -27.91 16.95
CA LEU A 199 -14.54 -28.90 16.08
C LEU A 199 -15.17 -28.27 14.81
N GLY A 200 -15.69 -27.05 14.94
CA GLY A 200 -16.20 -26.26 13.81
C GLY A 200 -15.10 -25.84 12.83
N HIS A 201 -13.95 -25.39 13.36
CA HIS A 201 -12.81 -25.00 12.51
C HIS A 201 -12.13 -26.22 11.87
N LEU A 202 -11.91 -27.31 12.63
CA LEU A 202 -11.35 -28.56 12.11
C LEU A 202 -12.23 -29.16 11.01
N GLY A 203 -13.56 -29.20 11.23
CA GLY A 203 -14.51 -29.64 10.20
C GLY A 203 -14.49 -28.75 8.95
N GLY A 204 -14.23 -27.44 9.11
CA GLY A 204 -13.97 -26.51 8.03
C GLY A 204 -12.72 -26.86 7.19
N ILE A 205 -11.58 -27.12 7.84
CA ILE A 205 -10.34 -27.51 7.13
C ILE A 205 -10.56 -28.80 6.34
N LEU A 206 -11.14 -29.82 6.97
CA LEU A 206 -11.44 -31.10 6.33
C LEU A 206 -12.45 -30.96 5.19
N ALA A 207 -13.46 -30.08 5.31
CA ALA A 207 -14.39 -29.77 4.22
C ALA A 207 -13.70 -29.13 3.02
N GLY A 208 -12.73 -28.23 3.25
CA GLY A 208 -11.92 -27.65 2.18
C GLY A 208 -11.09 -28.70 1.43
N LEU A 209 -10.43 -29.61 2.16
CA LEU A 209 -9.66 -30.71 1.58
C LEU A 209 -10.56 -31.68 0.78
N LEU A 210 -11.68 -32.10 1.35
CA LEU A 210 -12.64 -32.98 0.70
C LEU A 210 -13.24 -32.34 -0.56
N TYR A 211 -13.56 -31.05 -0.51
CA TYR A 211 -14.04 -30.30 -1.68
C TYR A 211 -13.03 -30.30 -2.83
N LEU A 212 -11.74 -30.09 -2.52
CA LEU A 212 -10.67 -30.13 -3.52
C LEU A 212 -10.49 -31.54 -4.13
N GLN A 213 -10.53 -32.59 -3.31
CA GLN A 213 -10.43 -33.97 -3.76
C GLN A 213 -11.62 -34.40 -4.63
N LEU A 214 -12.83 -33.95 -4.29
CA LEU A 214 -14.03 -34.18 -5.11
C LEU A 214 -13.98 -33.37 -6.41
N ARG A 215 -13.44 -32.14 -6.38
CA ARG A 215 -13.26 -31.28 -7.55
C ARG A 215 -12.21 -31.81 -8.53
N SER A 216 -11.08 -32.34 -8.05
CA SER A 216 -10.07 -32.97 -8.91
C SER A 216 -10.57 -34.26 -9.57
N SER A 217 -11.58 -34.90 -8.99
CA SER A 217 -12.17 -36.15 -9.48
C SER A 217 -13.36 -35.95 -10.45
N TYR A 218 -13.81 -34.72 -10.70
CA TYR A 218 -15.00 -34.42 -11.53
C TYR A 218 -14.72 -33.35 -12.60
N SER A 219 -14.73 -33.76 -13.87
CA SER A 219 -14.48 -32.87 -15.02
C SER A 219 -15.74 -32.23 -15.63
N GLY A 220 -16.86 -32.19 -14.90
CA GLY A 220 -18.16 -31.67 -15.38
C GLY A 220 -18.67 -30.46 -14.59
N PRO A 221 -19.57 -29.63 -15.16
CA PRO A 221 -20.17 -28.51 -14.44
C PRO A 221 -21.00 -29.01 -13.24
N HIS A 222 -20.81 -28.38 -12.06
CA HIS A 222 -21.40 -28.85 -10.80
C HIS A 222 -22.93 -29.08 -10.92
N PRO A 223 -23.48 -30.15 -10.32
CA PRO A 223 -24.92 -30.46 -10.40
C PRO A 223 -25.83 -29.32 -9.91
N PHE A 224 -25.34 -28.47 -9.00
CA PHE A 224 -26.07 -27.30 -8.49
C PHE A 224 -26.09 -26.07 -9.43
N THR A 225 -25.19 -25.96 -10.41
CA THR A 225 -25.14 -24.78 -11.31
C THR A 225 -26.38 -24.65 -12.20
N ARG A 226 -27.02 -25.77 -12.57
CA ARG A 226 -28.32 -25.77 -13.28
C ARG A 226 -29.45 -25.21 -12.41
N ILE A 227 -29.46 -25.52 -11.11
CA ILE A 227 -30.48 -25.07 -10.15
C ILE A 227 -30.32 -23.56 -9.87
N ILE A 228 -29.07 -23.09 -9.70
CA ILE A 228 -28.75 -21.68 -9.40
C ILE A 228 -29.08 -20.74 -10.58
N ARG A 229 -28.90 -21.18 -11.83
CA ARG A 229 -29.34 -20.40 -13.02
C ARG A 229 -30.86 -20.22 -13.07
N GLY A 230 -31.64 -21.17 -12.56
CA GLY A 230 -33.10 -21.01 -12.39
C GLY A 230 -33.43 -19.94 -11.34
N LEU A 231 -32.86 -20.06 -10.14
CA LEU A 231 -33.11 -19.15 -9.02
C LEU A 231 -32.71 -17.69 -9.28
N THR A 232 -31.61 -17.45 -10.00
CA THR A 232 -31.17 -16.08 -10.34
C THR A 232 -32.09 -15.36 -11.32
N SER A 233 -32.89 -16.09 -12.11
CA SER A 233 -33.97 -15.49 -12.93
C SER A 233 -35.16 -15.05 -12.07
N ILE A 234 -35.53 -15.88 -11.08
CA ILE A 234 -36.66 -15.66 -10.17
C ILE A 234 -36.36 -14.50 -9.20
N LEU A 235 -35.12 -14.41 -8.70
CA LEU A 235 -34.69 -13.38 -7.73
C LEU A 235 -34.53 -11.96 -8.31
N ARG A 236 -34.62 -11.76 -9.63
CA ARG A 236 -34.67 -10.41 -10.21
C ARG A 236 -36.01 -9.71 -9.99
N TRP A 237 -37.10 -10.47 -9.90
CA TRP A 237 -38.46 -9.95 -9.84
C TRP A 237 -38.84 -9.27 -8.49
N PRO A 238 -38.45 -9.77 -7.30
CA PRO A 238 -38.74 -9.10 -6.03
C PRO A 238 -37.93 -7.81 -5.83
N LEU A 239 -36.70 -7.75 -6.34
CA LEU A 239 -35.78 -6.63 -6.07
C LEU A 239 -36.22 -5.31 -6.71
N GLN A 240 -36.80 -5.37 -7.92
CA GLN A 240 -37.40 -4.20 -8.58
C GLN A 240 -38.69 -3.73 -7.89
N SER A 241 -39.48 -4.66 -7.36
CA SER A 241 -40.74 -4.34 -6.66
C SER A 241 -40.50 -3.62 -5.32
N LEU A 242 -39.48 -4.06 -4.56
CA LEU A 242 -39.12 -3.46 -3.26
C LEU A 242 -38.61 -2.00 -3.37
N LEU A 243 -37.90 -1.68 -4.46
CA LEU A 243 -37.43 -0.31 -4.73
C LEU A 243 -38.55 0.62 -5.25
N GLY A 244 -39.69 0.08 -5.69
CA GLY A 244 -40.87 0.86 -6.08
C GLY A 244 -41.72 1.37 -4.91
N MET A 245 -41.62 0.75 -3.73
CA MET A 245 -42.49 1.03 -2.58
C MET A 245 -42.14 2.30 -1.77
N PHE A 246 -40.95 2.88 -1.93
CA PHE A 246 -40.45 3.97 -1.08
C PHE A 246 -40.30 5.33 -1.80
N ARG A 247 -41.39 5.76 -2.44
CA ARG A 247 -41.69 7.11 -2.95
C ARG A 247 -43.21 7.30 -2.78
N PHE A 248 -43.78 8.34 -2.18
CA PHE A 248 -43.33 9.68 -1.78
C PHE A 248 -44.26 10.21 -0.67
N THR A 249 -43.79 11.12 0.21
CA THR A 249 -44.61 12.25 0.70
C THR A 249 -43.75 13.45 1.09
N ARG A 250 -44.14 14.66 0.68
CA ARG A 250 -43.47 15.95 0.95
C ARG A 250 -44.32 16.82 1.89
N ARG A 251 -43.70 17.51 2.85
CA ARG A 251 -43.83 18.96 3.23
C ARG A 251 -43.11 19.19 4.58
N ARG A 252 -42.15 20.13 4.74
CA ARG A 252 -42.24 21.62 4.86
C ARG A 252 -42.90 22.01 6.21
N ILE A 253 -42.24 22.71 7.15
CA ILE A 253 -42.17 24.20 7.25
C ILE A 253 -41.19 24.70 8.37
N TYR A 254 -40.37 25.72 8.02
CA TYR A 254 -39.80 26.92 8.74
C TYR A 254 -39.36 27.02 10.23
N GLY A 255 -38.36 27.91 10.41
CA GLY A 255 -38.00 28.68 11.64
C GLY A 255 -36.83 28.07 12.44
N GLY A 256 -35.86 28.79 13.01
CA GLY A 256 -35.51 30.23 13.10
C GLY A 256 -34.29 30.34 14.08
N GLY A 257 -33.49 31.43 14.07
CA GLY A 257 -32.30 31.55 14.95
C GLY A 257 -32.61 31.43 16.45
N THR A 258 -31.68 31.14 17.37
CA THR A 258 -30.44 31.89 17.62
C THR A 258 -29.38 31.12 18.45
N VAL A 259 -28.20 31.75 18.60
CA VAL A 259 -27.04 31.34 19.42
C VAL A 259 -27.38 31.00 20.87
N GLY A 260 -26.74 29.96 21.41
CA GLY A 260 -26.76 29.60 22.84
C GLY A 260 -25.62 28.63 23.17
N GLY A 261 -24.53 29.15 23.74
CA GLY A 261 -23.32 28.36 24.01
C GLY A 261 -23.40 27.51 25.29
N SER A 262 -22.66 26.40 25.31
CA SER A 262 -22.21 25.74 26.54
C SER A 262 -20.92 24.96 26.27
N ARG A 263 -20.01 24.97 27.25
CA ARG A 263 -18.57 24.66 27.10
C ARG A 263 -18.25 23.17 26.84
N PRO A 264 -17.09 22.87 26.22
CA PRO A 264 -16.70 21.51 25.86
C PRO A 264 -16.20 20.69 27.06
N ARG A 265 -16.22 19.36 26.92
CA ARG A 265 -15.34 18.46 27.67
C ARG A 265 -14.41 17.75 26.68
N HIS A 266 -13.12 18.07 26.77
CA HIS A 266 -12.04 17.36 26.08
C HIS A 266 -12.00 15.89 26.51
N ILE A 267 -11.78 15.01 25.54
CA ILE A 267 -10.71 14.00 25.64
C ILE A 267 -9.88 14.15 24.38
N SER A 268 -8.74 14.82 24.52
CA SER A 268 -7.66 14.92 23.52
C SER A 268 -7.09 13.53 23.23
N GLY A 269 -6.57 13.28 22.04
CA GLY A 269 -5.18 13.64 21.79
C GLY A 269 -4.70 13.38 20.37
N VAL A 270 -5.54 13.55 19.35
CA VAL A 270 -5.20 13.17 17.96
C VAL A 270 -5.89 14.09 16.94
N TRP A 271 -5.19 14.50 15.89
CA TRP A 271 -5.73 15.23 14.74
C TRP A 271 -5.32 14.60 13.41
N ARG A 272 -6.29 14.53 12.49
CA ARG A 272 -6.08 13.98 11.15
C ARG A 272 -5.49 15.04 10.23
N CYS A 273 -4.36 14.71 9.59
CA CYS A 273 -3.77 15.56 8.58
C CYS A 273 -4.69 15.74 7.37
N GLN A 274 -4.94 16.98 6.96
CA GLN A 274 -5.78 17.27 5.78
C GLN A 274 -5.11 16.88 4.45
N ALA A 275 -3.78 16.78 4.38
CA ALA A 275 -3.06 16.44 3.15
C ALA A 275 -2.89 14.92 2.93
N CYS A 276 -2.41 14.17 3.93
CA CYS A 276 -2.16 12.73 3.81
C CYS A 276 -3.03 11.84 4.68
N THR A 277 -3.99 12.39 5.42
CA THR A 277 -4.98 11.66 6.26
C THR A 277 -4.42 10.82 7.41
N PHE A 278 -3.10 10.87 7.66
CA PHE A 278 -2.47 10.26 8.83
C PHE A 278 -2.94 10.94 10.12
N ASP A 279 -3.19 10.13 11.16
CA ASP A 279 -3.64 10.59 12.47
C ASP A 279 -2.44 10.88 13.37
N ASN A 280 -2.23 12.16 13.68
CA ASN A 280 -1.08 12.66 14.43
C ASN A 280 -1.49 12.97 15.85
N SER A 281 -0.60 12.76 16.80
CA SER A 281 -0.88 13.14 18.19
C SER A 281 -1.10 14.67 18.34
N ASP A 282 -1.97 15.09 19.26
CA ASP A 282 -2.36 16.51 19.44
C ASP A 282 -1.18 17.44 19.77
N TRP A 283 -0.11 16.91 20.36
CA TRP A 283 1.12 17.64 20.69
C TRP A 283 2.01 17.95 19.47
N LEU A 284 1.72 17.38 18.30
CA LEU A 284 2.47 17.64 17.07
C LEU A 284 1.68 18.63 16.21
N SER A 285 2.22 19.82 15.94
CA SER A 285 1.58 20.83 15.08
C SER A 285 1.81 20.58 13.58
N VAL A 286 2.68 19.61 13.27
CA VAL A 286 3.08 19.16 11.94
C VAL A 286 2.69 17.69 11.83
N CYS A 287 2.10 17.30 10.71
CA CYS A 287 1.80 15.90 10.47
C CYS A 287 3.11 15.12 10.36
N GLU A 288 3.23 14.04 11.13
CA GLU A 288 4.35 13.11 11.05
C GLU A 288 4.48 12.65 9.59
N MET A 289 3.56 11.81 9.09
CA MET A 289 3.77 11.10 7.83
C MET A 289 3.99 11.96 6.56
N CYS A 290 3.64 13.25 6.54
CA CYS A 290 3.80 14.11 5.36
C CYS A 290 4.18 15.59 5.63
N GLY A 291 4.58 15.97 6.84
CA GLY A 291 5.12 17.30 7.14
C GLY A 291 4.15 18.49 6.99
N THR A 292 2.84 18.25 6.86
CA THR A 292 1.83 19.32 6.67
C THR A 292 1.38 19.90 8.01
N HIS A 293 1.37 21.22 8.16
CA HIS A 293 0.87 21.89 9.37
C HIS A 293 -0.64 21.72 9.59
N ARG A 294 -1.03 21.65 10.86
CA ARG A 294 -2.42 21.47 11.33
C ARG A 294 -3.41 22.52 10.80
N ASP A 295 -2.95 23.76 10.63
CA ASP A 295 -3.81 24.92 10.33
C ASP A 295 -3.74 25.40 8.86
N GLY A 296 -3.10 24.63 7.97
CA GLY A 296 -3.24 24.78 6.51
C GLY A 296 -2.71 26.08 5.86
N GLY A 297 -1.99 26.94 6.59
CA GLY A 297 -1.50 28.21 6.08
C GLY A 297 -0.31 28.10 5.13
N LEU A 298 -0.49 28.56 3.88
CA LEU A 298 0.58 29.09 3.03
C LEU A 298 0.65 30.60 3.27
N SER A 299 1.85 31.16 3.40
CA SER A 299 2.06 32.60 3.57
C SER A 299 1.91 33.37 2.26
N THR A 300 1.03 34.39 2.20
CA THR A 300 1.34 35.81 1.85
C THR A 300 0.09 36.67 1.54
N ILE A 301 -0.03 37.78 2.27
CA ILE A 301 -0.22 39.18 1.82
C ILE A 301 -1.37 39.55 0.83
N ASP A 302 -2.25 40.44 1.35
CA ASP A 302 -3.08 41.50 0.74
C ASP A 302 -4.10 41.26 -0.41
N ALA A 303 -5.34 41.68 -0.11
CA ALA A 303 -6.24 42.61 -0.86
C ALA A 303 -6.47 42.42 -2.39
N LEU A 304 -7.66 42.64 -2.97
CA LEU A 304 -8.85 43.41 -2.55
C LEU A 304 -10.09 42.93 -3.37
N SER A 305 -11.27 43.48 -3.06
CA SER A 305 -12.58 43.12 -3.63
C SER A 305 -12.81 43.54 -5.09
N LEU A 306 -13.62 42.77 -5.84
CA LEU A 306 -14.94 43.27 -6.29
C LEU A 306 -15.92 42.15 -6.68
N SER A 307 -17.20 42.37 -6.41
CA SER A 307 -18.32 41.47 -6.71
C SER A 307 -18.96 41.74 -8.08
N ASN A 308 -19.53 40.71 -8.70
CA ASN A 308 -20.79 40.80 -9.46
C ASN A 308 -21.32 39.38 -9.77
N ASP A 309 -22.36 38.95 -9.06
CA ASP A 309 -23.01 37.65 -9.25
C ASP A 309 -24.06 37.71 -10.39
N LEU A 310 -24.06 36.69 -11.25
CA LEU A 310 -25.15 36.41 -12.19
C LEU A 310 -26.04 35.28 -11.64
N THR A 311 -27.35 35.39 -11.85
CA THR A 311 -28.33 34.54 -11.16
C THR A 311 -28.58 33.19 -11.84
N LEU A 312 -28.93 32.19 -11.03
CA LEU A 312 -29.01 30.77 -11.42
C LEU A 312 -30.01 30.42 -12.53
N ASP A 313 -30.96 31.31 -12.87
CA ASP A 313 -31.99 31.02 -13.87
C ASP A 313 -31.54 31.34 -15.32
N GLU A 314 -30.61 32.28 -15.54
CA GLU A 314 -29.97 32.47 -16.86
C GLU A 314 -29.09 31.27 -17.25
N LEU A 315 -28.42 30.66 -16.26
CA LEU A 315 -27.65 29.42 -16.44
C LEU A 315 -28.55 28.20 -16.72
N ARG A 316 -29.83 28.23 -16.35
CA ARG A 316 -30.80 27.16 -16.62
C ARG A 316 -31.39 27.24 -18.02
N GLN A 317 -31.74 28.44 -18.50
CA GLN A 317 -32.31 28.59 -19.85
C GLN A 317 -31.35 28.12 -20.95
N ARG A 318 -30.04 28.31 -20.80
CA ARG A 318 -29.03 27.91 -21.80
C ARG A 318 -28.74 26.41 -21.91
N ARG A 319 -29.38 25.53 -21.13
CA ARG A 319 -29.11 24.07 -21.14
C ARG A 319 -30.21 23.18 -21.73
N VAL A 320 -31.35 23.73 -22.16
CA VAL A 320 -32.54 22.91 -22.53
C VAL A 320 -32.95 23.03 -24.01
N GLN A 321 -32.40 23.98 -24.78
CA GLN A 321 -32.73 24.14 -26.21
C GLN A 321 -31.50 24.03 -27.13
N SER A 322 -31.14 22.80 -27.48
CA SER A 322 -30.85 22.37 -28.87
C SER A 322 -30.20 20.98 -28.87
N GLY A 323 -30.95 19.96 -29.27
CA GLY A 323 -30.37 18.71 -29.75
C GLY A 323 -30.93 18.42 -31.14
N PHE A 324 -30.14 17.80 -32.02
CA PHE A 324 -30.58 16.72 -32.92
C PHE A 324 -29.38 16.08 -33.63
N SER A 325 -29.60 14.87 -34.15
CA SER A 325 -28.61 14.00 -34.77
C SER A 325 -28.36 14.30 -36.26
N LYS A 326 -27.08 14.33 -36.67
CA LYS A 326 -26.50 13.70 -37.90
C LYS A 326 -25.02 14.10 -38.06
N LEU A 327 -24.22 13.24 -38.71
CA LEU A 327 -22.77 13.39 -38.98
C LEU A 327 -22.47 14.55 -39.99
N PRO A 328 -21.20 15.06 -40.15
CA PRO A 328 -19.98 14.25 -40.27
C PRO A 328 -18.67 14.74 -39.59
N CYS A 329 -17.83 13.75 -39.24
CA CYS A 329 -16.35 13.66 -39.16
C CYS A 329 -15.42 14.81 -38.71
N ILE A 330 -15.75 16.09 -38.83
CA ILE A 330 -14.80 17.19 -38.61
C ILE A 330 -14.60 17.48 -37.10
N LEU A 331 -15.67 17.37 -36.31
CA LEU A 331 -15.58 17.63 -34.86
C LEU A 331 -14.80 16.52 -34.11
N PHE A 332 -14.78 15.29 -34.61
CA PHE A 332 -13.94 14.23 -34.03
C PHE A 332 -12.45 14.52 -34.26
N GLN A 333 -12.07 15.07 -35.42
CA GLN A 333 -10.70 15.56 -35.64
C GLN A 333 -10.36 16.80 -34.79
N LEU A 334 -11.32 17.69 -34.55
CA LEU A 334 -11.08 18.87 -33.69
C LEU A 334 -10.96 18.48 -32.21
N VAL A 335 -11.79 17.56 -31.71
CA VAL A 335 -11.70 17.05 -30.33
C VAL A 335 -10.46 16.16 -30.15
N MET A 336 -10.02 15.40 -31.16
CA MET A 336 -8.73 14.71 -31.12
C MET A 336 -7.53 15.70 -31.20
N LYS A 337 -7.67 16.87 -31.84
CA LYS A 337 -6.64 17.92 -31.84
C LYS A 337 -6.60 18.76 -30.55
N VAL A 338 -7.72 18.90 -29.83
CA VAL A 338 -7.77 19.60 -28.53
C VAL A 338 -7.54 18.65 -27.35
N GLY A 339 -7.84 17.36 -27.51
CA GLY A 339 -7.44 16.27 -26.61
C GLY A 339 -5.95 15.94 -26.64
N HIS A 340 -5.18 16.57 -27.52
CA HIS A 340 -3.71 16.47 -27.57
C HIS A 340 -2.99 17.59 -26.78
N LYS A 341 -3.68 18.21 -25.81
CA LYS A 341 -3.10 19.24 -24.94
C LYS A 341 -2.33 18.62 -23.77
N LEU A 342 -1.15 18.10 -24.09
CA LEU A 342 -0.03 17.81 -23.18
C LEU A 342 -0.39 16.99 -21.93
N LEU A 343 -0.39 15.67 -22.08
CA LEU A 343 0.26 14.83 -21.07
C LEU A 343 1.69 15.37 -20.93
N SER A 344 2.04 15.89 -19.76
CA SER A 344 3.39 16.43 -19.52
C SER A 344 4.42 15.31 -19.75
N SER A 345 5.17 15.40 -20.85
CA SER A 345 6.25 14.49 -21.23
C SER A 345 7.51 14.63 -20.37
N SER A 346 7.38 15.35 -19.25
CA SER A 346 8.42 15.58 -18.25
C SER A 346 8.82 14.29 -17.55
N LEU A 347 10.12 14.00 -17.56
CA LEU A 347 10.79 13.07 -16.67
C LEU A 347 10.47 13.43 -15.20
N LYS A 348 10.45 12.45 -14.31
CA LYS A 348 10.30 12.68 -12.86
C LYS A 348 11.45 12.06 -12.08
N SER A 349 12.11 12.88 -11.27
CA SER A 349 13.16 12.43 -10.36
C SER A 349 12.59 12.32 -8.95
N PHE A 350 12.74 11.15 -8.34
CA PHE A 350 12.29 10.84 -6.97
C PHE A 350 13.49 10.53 -6.09
N PHE A 351 13.58 11.18 -4.93
CA PHE A 351 14.67 10.96 -3.97
C PHE A 351 14.31 9.79 -3.05
N TRP A 352 14.93 8.63 -3.26
CA TRP A 352 14.67 7.41 -2.46
C TRP A 352 15.36 7.43 -1.10
N GLY A 353 16.48 8.13 -1.00
CA GLY A 353 17.09 8.55 0.24
C GLY A 353 17.99 9.76 0.00
N THR A 354 18.23 10.56 1.04
CA THR A 354 19.03 11.80 0.97
C THR A 354 20.06 11.92 2.10
N GLY A 355 20.45 10.80 2.70
CA GLY A 355 21.25 10.72 3.91
C GLY A 355 22.57 9.98 3.75
N THR A 356 23.45 10.22 4.72
CA THR A 356 24.79 9.59 4.81
C THR A 356 24.76 8.07 4.82
N SER A 357 25.93 7.47 4.62
CA SER A 357 26.20 6.06 4.85
C SER A 357 25.55 5.44 6.09
N GLU A 358 25.51 6.14 7.23
CA GLU A 358 24.92 5.65 8.49
C GLU A 358 23.38 5.73 8.54
N GLY A 359 22.75 6.51 7.67
CA GLY A 359 21.33 6.88 7.76
C GLY A 359 21.02 7.80 8.95
N ILE A 360 19.85 8.44 8.92
CA ILE A 360 19.33 9.32 9.98
C ILE A 360 17.90 8.88 10.33
N PRO A 361 17.57 8.59 11.59
CA PRO A 361 18.37 8.78 12.81
C PRO A 361 19.50 7.76 13.01
N ARG A 362 20.56 8.18 13.70
CA ARG A 362 21.65 7.31 14.15
C ARG A 362 21.28 6.61 15.45
N VAL A 363 21.46 5.29 15.52
CA VAL A 363 21.18 4.48 16.72
C VAL A 363 21.89 5.04 17.95
N SER A 364 23.19 5.31 17.84
CA SER A 364 24.02 5.86 18.91
C SER A 364 23.45 7.14 19.53
N CYS A 365 22.88 8.04 18.72
CA CYS A 365 22.28 9.29 19.20
C CYS A 365 20.93 9.11 19.90
N LEU A 366 20.18 8.04 19.58
CA LEU A 366 18.91 7.73 20.24
C LEU A 366 19.16 7.05 21.58
N THR A 367 20.12 6.13 21.62
CA THR A 367 20.49 5.35 22.81
C THR A 367 21.40 6.08 23.79
N ASP A 368 22.03 7.19 23.41
CA ASP A 368 22.87 8.00 24.31
C ASP A 368 22.04 8.46 25.54
N PRO A 369 22.44 8.11 26.78
CA PRO A 369 21.70 8.45 27.99
C PRO A 369 21.89 9.91 28.43
N ILE A 370 22.91 10.62 27.93
CA ILE A 370 23.31 11.96 28.37
C ILE A 370 23.01 13.00 27.29
N LYS A 371 23.38 12.74 26.03
CA LYS A 371 23.33 13.71 24.94
C LYS A 371 22.30 13.34 23.87
N LYS A 372 21.16 14.03 23.87
CA LYS A 372 20.19 13.92 22.77
C LYS A 372 20.58 14.79 21.58
N CYS A 373 20.65 14.19 20.39
CA CYS A 373 20.86 14.90 19.13
C CYS A 373 19.51 15.40 18.59
N PRO A 374 19.30 16.71 18.40
CA PRO A 374 17.99 17.26 18.01
C PRO A 374 17.51 16.72 16.65
N VAL A 375 18.40 16.60 15.67
CA VAL A 375 18.07 16.08 14.32
C VAL A 375 17.67 14.60 14.37
N CYS A 376 18.41 13.76 15.12
CA CYS A 376 18.02 12.36 15.30
C CYS A 376 16.70 12.20 16.08
N SER A 377 16.47 13.04 17.10
CA SER A 377 15.20 13.06 17.84
C SER A 377 14.02 13.46 16.96
N LYS A 378 14.18 14.44 16.06
CA LYS A 378 13.18 14.78 15.03
C LYS A 378 12.98 13.63 14.03
N ALA A 379 14.06 12.96 13.62
CA ALA A 379 14.02 11.92 12.58
C ALA A 379 13.34 10.59 12.98
N VAL A 380 13.04 10.37 14.27
CA VAL A 380 12.21 9.22 14.68
C VAL A 380 10.73 9.46 14.45
N GLU A 381 10.29 10.72 14.46
CA GLU A 381 8.93 11.11 14.08
C GLU A 381 8.70 10.60 12.65
N PRO A 382 7.62 9.85 12.36
CA PRO A 382 7.26 9.48 11.00
C PRO A 382 7.27 10.72 10.09
N GLY A 383 7.63 10.54 8.82
CA GLY A 383 7.63 11.56 7.75
C GLY A 383 8.34 12.92 7.99
N ASN A 384 9.01 13.11 9.14
CA ASN A 384 9.90 14.25 9.36
C ASN A 384 11.07 14.21 8.35
N LYS A 385 11.37 15.34 7.70
CA LYS A 385 12.39 15.45 6.63
C LYS A 385 13.83 15.24 7.11
N ASN A 386 14.04 15.18 8.43
CA ASN A 386 15.31 14.78 9.02
C ASN A 386 15.52 13.25 9.02
N ARG A 387 14.47 12.46 8.77
CA ARG A 387 14.61 11.03 8.50
C ARG A 387 15.15 10.85 7.08
N ARG A 388 16.33 10.25 6.98
CA ARG A 388 17.08 10.14 5.72
C ARG A 388 17.71 8.75 5.58
N LEU A 389 17.29 8.01 4.57
CA LEU A 389 17.88 6.74 4.13
C LEU A 389 19.12 7.01 3.24
N ASN A 390 19.85 5.98 2.81
CA ASN A 390 21.06 6.20 1.99
C ASN A 390 20.71 6.91 0.68
N THR A 391 21.57 7.84 0.26
CA THR A 391 21.43 8.60 -0.98
C THR A 391 21.13 7.69 -2.18
N SER A 392 20.00 7.94 -2.84
CA SER A 392 19.53 7.17 -4.01
C SER A 392 18.47 7.97 -4.76
N LEU A 393 18.45 7.86 -6.09
CA LEU A 393 17.55 8.61 -6.97
C LEU A 393 16.85 7.67 -7.96
N LEU A 394 15.52 7.70 -8.05
CA LEU A 394 14.77 7.03 -9.11
C LEU A 394 14.33 8.03 -10.18
N ILE A 395 14.67 7.75 -11.42
CA ILE A 395 14.31 8.50 -12.61
C ILE A 395 13.19 7.76 -13.33
N ARG A 396 12.00 8.36 -13.42
CA ARG A 396 10.87 7.85 -14.19
C ARG A 396 10.74 8.60 -15.51
N VAL A 397 10.96 7.89 -16.61
CA VAL A 397 10.86 8.38 -17.99
C VAL A 397 9.55 7.90 -18.61
N PRO A 398 8.62 8.79 -19.00
CA PRO A 398 7.40 8.39 -19.72
C PRO A 398 7.72 7.99 -21.17
N ARG A 399 7.15 6.90 -21.66
CA ARG A 399 7.31 6.41 -23.04
C ARG A 399 6.00 5.91 -23.64
N GLN A 400 6.03 5.67 -24.95
CA GLN A 400 4.89 5.12 -25.70
C GLN A 400 4.51 3.70 -25.23
N SER A 401 5.49 2.90 -24.79
CA SER A 401 5.30 1.54 -24.27
C SER A 401 4.97 1.45 -22.78
N GLY A 402 5.06 2.56 -22.03
CA GLY A 402 4.91 2.60 -20.58
C GLY A 402 5.88 3.56 -19.89
N ASN A 403 5.97 3.51 -18.56
CA ASN A 403 6.99 4.26 -17.81
C ASN A 403 8.23 3.38 -17.61
N CYS A 404 9.41 3.90 -17.95
CA CYS A 404 10.70 3.31 -17.61
C CYS A 404 11.21 3.92 -16.28
N ASN A 405 11.71 3.10 -15.36
CA ASN A 405 12.13 3.46 -14.01
C ASN A 405 13.60 3.06 -13.83
N ILE A 406 14.50 4.04 -13.84
CA ILE A 406 15.96 3.86 -13.72
C ILE A 406 16.37 4.31 -12.32
N LEU A 407 17.02 3.42 -11.56
CA LEU A 407 17.54 3.73 -10.23
C LEU A 407 19.00 4.16 -10.32
N ILE A 408 19.39 5.16 -9.54
CA ILE A 408 20.80 5.44 -9.22
C ILE A 408 21.01 5.03 -7.76
N ASP A 409 21.95 4.11 -7.57
CA ASP A 409 22.35 3.45 -6.32
C ASP A 409 21.25 2.64 -5.60
N ALA A 410 21.67 1.47 -5.09
CA ALA A 410 20.88 0.54 -4.29
C ALA A 410 21.63 0.25 -2.97
N GLY A 411 21.71 1.26 -2.11
CA GLY A 411 22.35 1.16 -0.79
C GLY A 411 21.67 0.19 0.17
N LYS A 412 22.32 -0.15 1.29
CA LYS A 412 21.78 -1.03 2.34
C LYS A 412 20.44 -0.62 2.98
N PHE A 413 19.94 0.60 2.73
CA PHE A 413 18.58 1.01 3.11
C PHE A 413 17.56 0.92 1.96
N PHE A 414 17.94 0.41 0.78
CA PHE A 414 17.08 0.32 -0.40
C PHE A 414 15.79 -0.43 -0.11
N TYR A 415 15.80 -1.57 0.59
CA TYR A 415 14.57 -2.26 1.00
C TYR A 415 13.58 -1.35 1.76
N HIS A 416 14.06 -0.53 2.69
CA HIS A 416 13.22 0.42 3.43
C HIS A 416 12.69 1.54 2.54
N SER A 417 13.52 2.08 1.64
CA SER A 417 13.09 3.06 0.64
C SER A 417 12.05 2.44 -0.29
N ALA A 418 12.25 1.21 -0.74
CA ALA A 418 11.42 0.56 -1.72
C ALA A 418 10.04 0.21 -1.15
N LEU A 419 9.98 -0.43 0.03
CA LEU A 419 8.72 -0.71 0.75
C LEU A 419 7.85 0.54 0.95
N LYS A 420 8.48 1.70 1.20
CA LYS A 420 7.76 2.95 1.41
C LYS A 420 7.34 3.60 0.10
N TRP A 421 8.27 3.74 -0.85
CA TRP A 421 8.10 4.63 -1.98
C TRP A 421 7.55 3.96 -3.24
N PHE A 422 7.88 2.69 -3.51
CA PHE A 422 7.34 2.00 -4.70
C PHE A 422 5.80 1.89 -4.64
N PRO A 423 5.19 1.46 -3.52
CA PRO A 423 3.73 1.48 -3.38
C PRO A 423 3.15 2.90 -3.44
N THR A 424 3.79 3.88 -2.79
CA THR A 424 3.32 5.28 -2.74
C THR A 424 3.23 5.91 -4.12
N TYR A 425 4.19 5.61 -5.02
CA TYR A 425 4.26 6.20 -6.37
C TYR A 425 3.78 5.27 -7.49
N GLY A 426 3.17 4.12 -7.16
CA GLY A 426 2.71 3.14 -8.15
C GLY A 426 3.86 2.67 -9.05
N ILE A 427 4.97 2.26 -8.43
CA ILE A 427 6.17 1.78 -9.12
C ILE A 427 6.25 0.27 -8.93
N ARG A 428 6.44 -0.45 -10.04
CA ARG A 428 6.49 -1.91 -10.04
C ARG A 428 7.82 -2.43 -10.56
N THR A 429 8.25 -2.02 -11.75
CA THR A 429 9.51 -2.46 -12.37
C THR A 429 10.70 -1.56 -12.00
N ILE A 430 11.90 -2.12 -12.13
CA ILE A 430 13.19 -1.42 -12.14
C ILE A 430 13.87 -1.78 -13.45
N ASP A 431 13.83 -0.86 -14.41
CA ASP A 431 14.24 -1.12 -15.80
C ASP A 431 15.77 -0.98 -15.98
N ALA A 432 16.46 -0.38 -15.01
CA ALA A 432 17.90 -0.43 -14.80
C ALA A 432 18.29 0.10 -13.41
N VAL A 433 19.47 -0.28 -12.92
CA VAL A 433 20.17 0.37 -11.81
C VAL A 433 21.52 0.88 -12.33
N ILE A 434 21.90 2.10 -11.98
CA ILE A 434 23.22 2.69 -12.28
C ILE A 434 23.92 2.91 -10.94
N ILE A 435 25.18 2.49 -10.83
CA ILE A 435 25.97 2.60 -9.60
C ILE A 435 26.99 3.73 -9.73
N THR A 436 27.03 4.63 -8.75
CA THR A 436 28.00 5.72 -8.65
C THR A 436 29.38 5.22 -8.22
N HIS A 437 29.41 4.35 -7.21
CA HIS A 437 30.63 3.77 -6.63
C HIS A 437 30.34 2.55 -5.73
N SER A 438 31.38 1.83 -5.28
CA SER A 438 31.26 0.54 -4.62
C SER A 438 31.13 0.55 -3.07
N HIS A 439 30.73 1.65 -2.42
CA HIS A 439 30.53 1.63 -0.96
C HIS A 439 29.17 1.02 -0.56
N ALA A 440 29.08 0.47 0.65
CA ALA A 440 27.91 -0.30 1.12
C ALA A 440 26.59 0.51 1.17
N ASP A 441 26.67 1.83 1.19
CA ASP A 441 25.55 2.75 1.09
C ASP A 441 25.15 3.12 -0.35
N ALA A 442 25.94 2.72 -1.35
CA ALA A 442 25.56 2.73 -2.77
C ALA A 442 25.18 1.34 -3.30
N ILE A 443 25.75 0.25 -2.76
CA ILE A 443 25.58 -1.12 -3.30
C ILE A 443 25.03 -2.17 -2.31
N GLY A 444 24.90 -1.86 -1.02
CA GLY A 444 24.59 -2.87 0.01
C GLY A 444 23.17 -3.44 0.01
N GLY A 445 22.29 -2.93 -0.85
CA GLY A 445 20.93 -3.41 -1.09
C GLY A 445 20.78 -4.14 -2.43
N LEU A 446 21.86 -4.49 -3.13
CA LEU A 446 21.79 -5.25 -4.38
C LEU A 446 21.12 -6.63 -4.21
N ASP A 447 21.19 -7.25 -3.02
CA ASP A 447 20.48 -8.50 -2.75
C ASP A 447 18.96 -8.28 -2.60
N ASP A 448 18.49 -7.10 -2.19
CA ASP A 448 17.06 -6.80 -2.08
C ASP A 448 16.37 -6.75 -3.45
N LEU A 449 17.12 -6.54 -4.55
CA LEU A 449 16.62 -6.64 -5.94
C LEU A 449 16.13 -8.06 -6.30
N ARG A 450 16.42 -9.06 -5.44
CA ARG A 450 15.87 -10.41 -5.47
C ARG A 450 14.34 -10.44 -5.55
N ASP A 451 13.65 -9.51 -4.89
CA ASP A 451 12.18 -9.48 -4.94
C ASP A 451 11.67 -9.11 -6.35
N TRP A 452 12.39 -8.24 -7.07
CA TRP A 452 12.08 -7.91 -8.46
C TRP A 452 12.35 -9.07 -9.41
N THR A 453 13.54 -9.64 -9.33
CA THR A 453 14.00 -10.72 -10.24
C THR A 453 13.23 -12.03 -10.04
N ASN A 454 12.76 -12.31 -8.82
CA ASN A 454 11.97 -13.51 -8.53
C ASN A 454 10.46 -13.32 -8.77
N ASN A 455 9.89 -12.13 -8.52
CA ASN A 455 8.43 -11.93 -8.43
C ASN A 455 7.84 -10.87 -9.39
N VAL A 456 8.67 -10.11 -10.13
CA VAL A 456 8.21 -8.96 -10.93
C VAL A 456 8.67 -8.99 -12.38
N GLN A 457 9.94 -9.31 -12.63
CA GLN A 457 10.61 -9.20 -13.93
C GLN A 457 11.75 -10.23 -13.99
N PRO A 458 12.19 -10.71 -15.17
CA PRO A 458 13.15 -11.81 -15.25
C PRO A 458 14.54 -11.47 -14.71
N ASN A 459 15.01 -10.24 -14.90
CA ASN A 459 16.32 -9.76 -14.46
C ASN A 459 16.30 -8.25 -14.23
N VAL A 460 17.37 -7.70 -13.64
CA VAL A 460 17.61 -6.26 -13.51
C VAL A 460 18.99 -5.90 -14.08
N PRO A 461 19.08 -5.04 -15.12
CA PRO A 461 20.35 -4.53 -15.62
C PRO A 461 21.04 -3.59 -14.60
N ILE A 462 22.31 -3.86 -14.30
CA ILE A 462 23.17 -3.04 -13.43
C ILE A 462 24.27 -2.41 -14.26
N TYR A 463 24.36 -1.08 -14.28
CA TYR A 463 25.42 -0.32 -14.97
C TYR A 463 26.44 0.17 -13.93
N THR A 464 27.71 -0.23 -14.07
CA THR A 464 28.76 0.07 -13.08
C THR A 464 30.12 0.22 -13.74
N ALA A 465 30.99 1.05 -13.19
CA ALA A 465 32.39 1.11 -13.61
C ALA A 465 33.11 -0.23 -13.28
N GLU A 466 34.11 -0.57 -14.10
CA GLU A 466 34.88 -1.82 -13.98
C GLU A 466 35.53 -1.98 -12.59
N ARG A 467 36.18 -0.93 -12.11
CA ARG A 467 36.79 -0.87 -10.77
C ARG A 467 35.80 -1.20 -9.65
N ASP A 468 34.57 -0.72 -9.76
CA ASP A 468 33.52 -0.92 -8.75
C ASP A 468 32.90 -2.32 -8.86
N PHE A 469 32.82 -2.87 -10.08
CA PHE A 469 32.48 -4.27 -10.32
C PHE A 469 33.52 -5.25 -9.75
N GLU A 470 34.83 -4.92 -9.80
CA GLU A 470 35.89 -5.70 -9.13
C GLU A 470 35.73 -5.76 -7.60
N VAL A 471 35.03 -4.80 -6.99
CA VAL A 471 34.66 -4.82 -5.57
C VAL A 471 33.37 -5.63 -5.36
N MET A 472 32.37 -5.50 -6.24
CA MET A 472 31.15 -6.31 -6.20
C MET A 472 31.44 -7.81 -6.31
N LYS A 473 32.36 -8.23 -7.19
CA LYS A 473 32.81 -9.64 -7.29
C LYS A 473 33.34 -10.24 -5.98
N LYS A 474 33.77 -9.40 -5.03
CA LYS A 474 34.30 -9.82 -3.72
C LYS A 474 33.24 -9.73 -2.62
N THR A 475 32.42 -8.67 -2.65
CA THR A 475 31.43 -8.36 -1.59
C THR A 475 30.07 -9.01 -1.82
N HIS A 476 29.68 -9.16 -3.08
CA HIS A 476 28.41 -9.71 -3.55
C HIS A 476 28.66 -10.87 -4.54
N TYR A 477 29.70 -11.68 -4.28
CA TYR A 477 30.18 -12.72 -5.20
C TYR A 477 29.06 -13.63 -5.72
N TYR A 478 28.10 -14.00 -4.88
CA TYR A 478 26.95 -14.87 -5.20
C TYR A 478 25.89 -14.21 -6.10
N LEU A 479 25.91 -12.88 -6.26
CA LEU A 479 25.08 -12.14 -7.23
C LEU A 479 25.77 -11.99 -8.59
N VAL A 480 27.09 -12.20 -8.65
CA VAL A 480 27.89 -12.01 -9.87
C VAL A 480 28.29 -13.35 -10.50
N ASP A 481 28.77 -14.29 -9.69
CA ASP A 481 29.07 -15.66 -10.09
C ASP A 481 27.96 -16.60 -9.61
N THR A 482 27.00 -16.83 -10.49
CA THR A 482 25.85 -17.71 -10.26
C THR A 482 26.16 -19.18 -10.54
N SER A 483 27.38 -19.54 -10.97
CA SER A 483 27.74 -20.91 -11.39
C SER A 483 27.69 -21.95 -10.26
N SER A 484 27.82 -21.49 -9.01
CA SER A 484 27.79 -22.33 -7.80
C SER A 484 26.41 -22.44 -7.14
N ILE A 485 25.38 -21.84 -7.75
CA ILE A 485 24.02 -21.79 -7.17
C ILE A 485 23.32 -23.14 -7.30
N ILE A 486 22.85 -23.66 -6.16
CA ILE A 486 22.13 -24.93 -6.07
C ILE A 486 20.73 -24.79 -6.70
N PRO A 487 20.25 -25.76 -7.51
CA PRO A 487 18.91 -25.75 -8.06
C PRO A 487 17.83 -25.51 -6.98
N GLY A 488 17.01 -24.47 -7.18
CA GLY A 488 15.97 -24.03 -6.25
C GLY A 488 16.36 -22.90 -5.28
N ALA A 489 17.61 -22.45 -5.27
CA ALA A 489 18.01 -21.24 -4.55
C ALA A 489 17.57 -19.97 -5.31
N ALA A 490 16.72 -19.15 -4.69
CA ALA A 490 16.08 -17.99 -5.31
C ALA A 490 16.94 -16.72 -5.17
N VAL A 491 18.08 -16.65 -5.87
CA VAL A 491 19.05 -15.54 -5.87
C VAL A 491 18.72 -14.53 -6.99
N SER A 492 19.12 -13.27 -6.85
CA SER A 492 18.86 -12.23 -7.84
C SER A 492 19.51 -12.50 -9.20
N ASP A 493 18.75 -12.38 -10.30
CA ASP A 493 19.28 -12.35 -11.67
C ASP A 493 19.65 -10.89 -12.06
N LEU A 494 20.94 -10.56 -11.89
CA LEU A 494 21.47 -9.21 -12.16
C LEU A 494 22.39 -9.22 -13.38
N GLN A 495 22.09 -8.36 -14.36
CA GLN A 495 22.86 -8.27 -15.60
C GLN A 495 23.85 -7.10 -15.54
N PHE A 496 25.11 -7.40 -15.22
CA PHE A 496 26.16 -6.39 -15.08
C PHE A 496 26.66 -5.90 -16.45
N ASN A 497 26.53 -4.59 -16.66
CA ASN A 497 26.97 -3.84 -17.82
C ASN A 497 28.11 -2.91 -17.39
N ILE A 498 29.31 -3.15 -17.90
CA ILE A 498 30.47 -2.31 -17.57
C ILE A 498 30.38 -0.99 -18.33
N ILE A 499 30.42 0.12 -17.60
CA ILE A 499 30.48 1.47 -18.17
C ILE A 499 31.89 2.06 -18.01
N HIS A 500 32.20 2.99 -18.89
CA HIS A 500 33.41 3.81 -18.87
C HIS A 500 33.03 5.27 -18.66
N GLU A 501 34.01 6.16 -18.50
CA GLU A 501 33.82 7.62 -18.40
C GLU A 501 33.47 8.25 -19.77
N LYS A 502 32.43 7.74 -20.43
CA LYS A 502 31.90 8.16 -21.73
C LYS A 502 30.38 8.05 -21.72
N PRO A 503 29.64 8.86 -22.50
CA PRO A 503 28.20 8.77 -22.58
C PRO A 503 27.71 7.37 -23.00
N PHE A 504 26.65 6.90 -22.35
CA PHE A 504 25.99 5.63 -22.61
C PHE A 504 24.47 5.78 -22.55
N ILE A 505 23.73 4.78 -23.00
CA ILE A 505 22.28 4.83 -23.18
C ILE A 505 21.64 3.72 -22.33
N VAL A 506 20.75 4.09 -21.41
CA VAL A 506 20.10 3.16 -20.45
C VAL A 506 18.63 3.07 -20.77
N ASN A 507 18.31 2.10 -21.64
CA ASN A 507 17.12 2.17 -22.48
C ASN A 507 17.08 3.57 -23.18
N ASP A 508 15.95 4.07 -23.66
CA ASP A 508 15.81 5.40 -24.31
C ASP A 508 16.07 6.64 -23.37
N LEU A 509 17.26 6.76 -22.76
CA LEU A 509 17.79 7.96 -22.09
C LEU A 509 19.34 7.92 -22.08
N GLN A 510 20.00 9.00 -22.51
CA GLN A 510 21.46 9.12 -22.44
C GLN A 510 21.92 9.57 -21.04
N PHE A 511 22.92 8.87 -20.50
CA PHE A 511 23.66 9.22 -19.30
C PHE A 511 25.11 9.56 -19.67
N THR A 512 25.58 10.73 -19.22
CA THR A 512 26.98 11.15 -19.31
C THR A 512 27.60 11.06 -17.92
N PRO A 513 28.58 10.17 -17.67
CA PRO A 513 29.29 10.13 -16.40
C PRO A 513 29.97 11.46 -16.08
N LEU A 514 29.99 11.82 -14.80
CA LEU A 514 30.62 13.02 -14.25
C LEU A 514 31.69 12.56 -13.24
N PRO A 515 32.96 12.41 -13.65
CA PRO A 515 33.99 11.91 -12.75
C PRO A 515 34.28 12.92 -11.63
N VAL A 516 34.30 12.44 -10.39
CA VAL A 516 34.62 13.24 -9.20
C VAL A 516 35.55 12.49 -8.26
N TRP A 517 36.22 13.19 -7.35
CA TRP A 517 36.96 12.54 -6.27
C TRP A 517 36.06 12.40 -5.05
N HIS A 518 36.05 11.21 -4.45
CA HIS A 518 35.38 10.89 -3.19
C HIS A 518 36.42 10.32 -2.22
N GLY A 519 37.29 11.19 -1.74
CA GLY A 519 38.50 10.80 -1.02
C GLY A 519 39.76 10.76 -1.88
N ARG A 520 40.90 10.75 -1.20
CA ARG A 520 42.21 10.72 -1.85
C ARG A 520 42.37 9.46 -2.69
N ASN A 521 42.62 9.63 -3.98
CA ASN A 521 42.82 8.56 -4.97
C ASN A 521 41.61 7.61 -5.15
N TYR A 522 40.41 8.00 -4.71
CA TYR A 522 39.18 7.24 -4.96
C TYR A 522 38.25 8.09 -5.83
N ARG A 523 38.14 7.72 -7.12
CA ARG A 523 37.21 8.34 -8.08
C ARG A 523 35.78 7.88 -7.74
N SER A 524 34.78 8.67 -8.07
CA SER A 524 33.35 8.29 -8.03
C SER A 524 32.68 8.88 -9.27
N LEU A 525 31.53 8.34 -9.65
CA LEU A 525 30.77 8.84 -10.80
C LEU A 525 29.50 9.53 -10.32
N GLY A 526 29.40 10.84 -10.57
CA GLY A 526 28.11 11.45 -10.80
C GLY A 526 27.58 11.11 -12.19
N PHE A 527 26.36 11.53 -12.51
CA PHE A 527 25.75 11.35 -13.82
C PHE A 527 24.94 12.57 -14.26
N ARG A 528 25.12 12.98 -15.51
CA ARG A 528 24.25 13.92 -16.22
C ARG A 528 23.26 13.16 -17.10
N PHE A 529 22.00 13.56 -17.07
CA PHE A 529 20.94 13.07 -17.96
C PHE A 529 19.99 14.21 -18.30
N GLY A 530 19.85 14.50 -19.60
CA GLY A 530 19.26 15.77 -20.06
C GLY A 530 20.03 16.98 -19.48
N LYS A 531 19.31 17.88 -18.81
CA LYS A 531 19.86 19.05 -18.10
C LYS A 531 19.96 18.88 -16.58
N ILE A 532 19.96 17.64 -16.10
CA ILE A 532 20.12 17.29 -14.68
C ILE A 532 21.53 16.76 -14.47
N CYS A 533 22.21 17.19 -13.41
CA CYS A 533 23.47 16.61 -12.96
C CYS A 533 23.30 16.07 -11.53
N TYR A 534 23.68 14.82 -11.28
CA TYR A 534 23.59 14.16 -9.97
C TYR A 534 24.99 13.74 -9.50
N ILE A 535 25.42 14.21 -8.33
CA ILE A 535 26.76 13.99 -7.75
C ILE A 535 26.59 13.77 -6.23
N SER A 536 26.39 12.52 -5.79
CA SER A 536 26.00 12.21 -4.40
C SER A 536 27.15 12.24 -3.38
N ASP A 537 28.36 11.88 -3.80
CA ASP A 537 29.51 11.61 -2.93
C ASP A 537 30.75 12.25 -3.54
N VAL A 538 31.18 13.41 -3.02
CA VAL A 538 32.26 14.19 -3.62
C VAL A 538 33.05 15.03 -2.61
N SER A 539 34.37 14.88 -2.60
CA SER A 539 35.33 15.76 -1.91
C SER A 539 35.95 16.84 -2.81
N GLU A 540 35.98 16.61 -4.13
CA GLU A 540 36.56 17.53 -5.12
C GLU A 540 36.02 17.23 -6.53
N ILE A 541 35.64 18.27 -7.27
CA ILE A 541 35.27 18.18 -8.70
C ILE A 541 36.52 18.54 -9.52
N PRO A 542 37.10 17.60 -10.29
CA PRO A 542 38.30 17.85 -11.07
C PRO A 542 38.00 18.68 -12.32
N GLU A 543 39.03 19.35 -12.86
CA GLU A 543 38.83 20.34 -13.94
C GLU A 543 38.26 19.72 -15.24
N GLU A 544 38.47 18.43 -15.51
CA GLU A 544 37.85 17.76 -16.67
C GLU A 544 36.31 17.66 -16.60
N THR A 545 35.70 17.85 -15.42
CA THR A 545 34.28 17.62 -15.19
C THR A 545 33.42 18.88 -15.34
N TYR A 546 33.95 20.09 -15.13
CA TYR A 546 33.14 21.32 -15.27
C TYR A 546 32.54 21.54 -16.67
N PRO A 547 33.23 21.25 -17.80
CA PRO A 547 32.60 21.33 -19.12
C PRO A 547 31.37 20.42 -19.28
N LEU A 548 31.29 19.33 -18.52
CA LEU A 548 30.14 18.43 -18.52
C LEU A 548 28.97 18.95 -17.66
N LEU A 549 29.18 20.00 -16.86
CA LEU A 549 28.20 20.63 -15.97
C LEU A 549 27.55 21.89 -16.56
N GLU A 550 27.96 22.33 -17.76
CA GLU A 550 27.39 23.52 -18.44
C GLU A 550 25.91 23.34 -18.81
N ASP A 551 25.11 24.42 -18.75
CA ASP A 551 23.64 24.40 -18.99
C ASP A 551 22.90 23.38 -18.10
N CYS A 552 23.31 23.29 -16.83
CA CYS A 552 22.62 22.51 -15.80
C CYS A 552 21.38 23.27 -15.28
N GLU A 553 20.19 22.68 -15.45
CA GLU A 553 18.96 23.23 -14.86
C GLU A 553 18.73 22.73 -13.43
N LEU A 554 19.11 21.50 -13.14
CA LEU A 554 18.98 20.90 -11.81
C LEU A 554 20.27 20.20 -11.41
N LEU A 555 20.99 20.80 -10.46
CA LEU A 555 22.13 20.16 -9.81
C LEU A 555 21.65 19.45 -8.54
N ILE A 556 21.95 18.16 -8.40
CA ILE A 556 21.78 17.39 -7.18
C ILE A 556 23.17 17.06 -6.67
N MET A 557 23.57 17.57 -5.50
CA MET A 557 24.98 17.52 -5.07
C MET A 557 25.15 17.21 -3.57
N ASP A 558 26.25 16.55 -3.22
CA ASP A 558 26.68 16.30 -1.83
C ASP A 558 26.78 17.60 -0.99
N ALA A 559 26.23 17.55 0.22
CA ALA A 559 26.55 18.48 1.31
C ALA A 559 26.41 17.77 2.67
N LEU A 560 27.44 17.01 3.05
CA LEU A 560 27.47 16.19 4.27
C LEU A 560 27.22 16.99 5.55
N ARG A 561 27.85 18.16 5.68
CA ARG A 561 28.01 18.92 6.96
C ARG A 561 27.69 20.41 6.80
N PRO A 562 27.12 21.08 7.82
CA PRO A 562 26.81 22.50 7.74
C PRO A 562 28.07 23.41 7.76
N ASP A 563 29.19 22.93 8.31
CA ASP A 563 30.33 23.77 8.70
C ASP A 563 31.59 23.57 7.85
N ARG A 564 31.96 22.33 7.54
CA ARG A 564 33.22 22.01 6.85
C ARG A 564 33.18 20.69 6.09
N SER A 565 33.98 20.61 5.03
CA SER A 565 34.23 19.36 4.30
C SER A 565 34.93 18.32 5.17
N SER A 566 34.71 17.05 4.86
CA SER A 566 35.55 15.94 5.32
C SER A 566 36.64 15.66 4.29
N SER A 567 37.46 14.63 4.53
CA SER A 567 38.38 14.11 3.51
C SER A 567 37.69 13.42 2.32
N THR A 568 36.38 13.16 2.38
CA THR A 568 35.62 12.38 1.38
C THR A 568 34.35 13.06 0.86
N HIS A 569 33.87 14.12 1.53
CA HIS A 569 32.62 14.81 1.20
C HIS A 569 32.74 16.33 1.36
N PHE A 570 31.99 17.08 0.56
CA PHE A 570 31.80 18.51 0.73
C PHE A 570 31.03 18.85 2.01
N GLY A 571 31.45 19.91 2.68
CA GLY A 571 30.62 20.66 3.59
C GLY A 571 29.81 21.69 2.81
N LEU A 572 28.68 22.12 3.35
CA LEU A 572 27.76 23.09 2.74
C LEU A 572 28.46 24.38 2.24
N PRO A 573 29.45 24.97 2.94
CA PRO A 573 30.15 26.14 2.40
C PRO A 573 30.88 25.83 1.10
N LYS A 574 31.56 24.67 1.01
CA LYS A 574 32.28 24.24 -0.19
C LYS A 574 31.30 23.85 -1.31
N ALA A 575 30.21 23.14 -0.97
CA ALA A 575 29.16 22.83 -1.92
C ALA A 575 28.53 24.11 -2.52
N LEU A 576 28.37 25.18 -1.73
CA LEU A 576 27.92 26.49 -2.20
C LEU A 576 28.95 27.24 -3.05
N GLU A 577 30.26 27.07 -2.81
CA GLU A 577 31.30 27.55 -3.75
C GLU A 577 31.16 26.88 -5.11
N GLU A 578 30.96 25.55 -5.14
CA GLU A 578 30.78 24.82 -6.40
C GLU A 578 29.47 25.21 -7.10
N VAL A 579 28.38 25.44 -6.38
CA VAL A 579 27.15 26.02 -6.96
C VAL A 579 27.43 27.37 -7.62
N ARG A 580 28.25 28.24 -7.00
CA ARG A 580 28.65 29.54 -7.59
C ARG A 580 29.57 29.38 -8.80
N LYS A 581 30.38 28.33 -8.89
CA LYS A 581 31.21 28.01 -10.07
C LYS A 581 30.38 27.43 -11.21
N ILE A 582 29.41 26.57 -10.91
CA ILE A 582 28.59 25.83 -11.89
C ILE A 582 27.40 26.67 -12.41
N GLN A 583 26.85 27.58 -11.59
CA GLN A 583 25.68 28.42 -11.90
C GLN A 583 24.44 27.63 -12.41
N PRO A 584 24.00 26.55 -11.73
CA PRO A 584 22.80 25.83 -12.12
C PRO A 584 21.53 26.66 -11.85
N LYS A 585 20.45 26.44 -12.61
CA LYS A 585 19.18 27.16 -12.36
C LYS A 585 18.55 26.83 -11.00
N ARG A 586 18.78 25.62 -10.50
CA ARG A 586 18.38 25.17 -9.15
C ARG A 586 19.32 24.09 -8.64
N THR A 587 19.57 24.08 -7.33
CA THR A 587 20.35 23.04 -6.64
C THR A 587 19.54 22.38 -5.52
N LEU A 588 19.64 21.05 -5.42
CA LEU A 588 19.13 20.25 -4.31
C LEU A 588 20.27 19.47 -3.66
N PHE A 589 20.59 19.78 -2.41
CA PHE A 589 21.67 19.09 -1.69
C PHE A 589 21.22 17.72 -1.14
N THR A 590 22.11 16.73 -1.19
CA THR A 590 21.91 15.35 -0.70
C THR A 590 23.08 14.91 0.22
N GLY A 591 23.08 13.67 0.72
CA GLY A 591 24.16 13.12 1.57
C GLY A 591 24.20 13.66 3.01
N MET A 592 23.14 14.32 3.48
CA MET A 592 23.19 15.21 4.65
C MET A 592 23.20 14.49 6.01
N MET A 593 24.18 14.77 6.87
CA MET A 593 24.28 14.15 8.21
C MET A 593 23.39 14.79 9.29
N HIS A 594 23.35 14.18 10.47
CA HIS A 594 22.53 14.59 11.64
C HIS A 594 22.97 15.90 12.33
N LEU A 595 23.89 16.65 11.73
CA LEU A 595 24.21 18.04 12.10
C LEU A 595 23.51 19.04 11.19
N MET A 596 22.96 18.57 10.07
CA MET A 596 22.23 19.35 9.08
C MET A 596 20.72 19.21 9.37
N ASP A 597 20.16 20.06 10.23
CA ASP A 597 18.70 20.12 10.42
C ASP A 597 18.04 20.64 9.15
N HIS A 598 17.07 19.89 8.62
CA HIS A 598 16.47 20.16 7.31
C HIS A 598 15.87 21.57 7.23
N ASP A 599 15.15 22.00 8.27
CA ASP A 599 14.34 23.21 8.19
C ASP A 599 15.19 24.44 8.55
N THR A 600 15.97 24.37 9.64
CA THR A 600 16.88 25.45 10.06
C THR A 600 17.92 25.79 8.99
N VAL A 601 18.43 24.81 8.24
CA VAL A 601 19.40 25.08 7.16
C VAL A 601 18.70 25.65 5.92
N ASN A 602 17.50 25.17 5.57
CA ASN A 602 16.74 25.73 4.45
C ASN A 602 16.30 27.19 4.69
N GLU A 603 15.99 27.58 5.93
CA GLU A 603 15.75 29.00 6.29
C GLU A 603 16.95 29.91 5.97
N GLY A 604 18.17 29.38 6.03
CA GLY A 604 19.38 30.07 5.57
C GLY A 604 19.51 30.06 4.04
N LEU A 605 19.36 28.88 3.42
CA LEU A 605 19.55 28.68 1.98
C LEU A 605 18.56 29.47 1.12
N ILE A 606 17.29 29.56 1.51
CA ILE A 606 16.26 30.27 0.74
C ILE A 606 16.60 31.77 0.57
N LYS A 607 17.27 32.37 1.56
CA LYS A 607 17.70 33.79 1.50
C LYS A 607 18.74 34.04 0.40
N LEU A 608 19.54 33.02 0.04
CA LEU A 608 20.54 33.13 -1.02
C LEU A 608 19.91 33.38 -2.39
N LYS A 609 18.63 33.06 -2.58
CA LYS A 609 17.89 33.41 -3.79
C LYS A 609 17.66 34.92 -3.93
N GLU A 610 17.45 35.61 -2.81
CA GLU A 610 17.25 37.07 -2.77
C GLU A 610 18.58 37.83 -2.72
N THR A 611 19.58 37.31 -2.00
CA THR A 611 20.87 38.01 -1.80
C THR A 611 21.92 37.71 -2.87
N GLU A 612 21.90 36.52 -3.48
CA GLU A 612 22.91 36.05 -4.43
C GLU A 612 22.32 35.49 -5.74
N GLY A 613 20.98 35.41 -5.86
CA GLY A 613 20.30 34.80 -7.01
C GLY A 613 20.30 33.27 -7.02
N LEU A 614 20.81 32.61 -5.97
CA LEU A 614 20.99 31.16 -5.92
C LEU A 614 19.73 30.42 -5.41
N ASP A 615 19.07 29.64 -6.28
CA ASP A 615 17.97 28.75 -5.87
C ASP A 615 18.54 27.43 -5.32
N VAL A 616 18.88 27.42 -4.03
CA VAL A 616 19.50 26.29 -3.32
C VAL A 616 18.59 25.80 -2.18
N GLN A 617 18.41 24.48 -2.07
CA GLN A 617 17.63 23.86 -0.99
C GLN A 617 18.24 22.50 -0.59
N LEU A 618 17.95 22.02 0.61
CA LEU A 618 18.17 20.63 0.99
C LEU A 618 17.06 19.73 0.41
N SER A 619 17.42 18.52 -0.03
CA SER A 619 16.46 17.49 -0.41
C SER A 619 15.96 16.68 0.82
N TYR A 620 14.94 15.85 0.62
CA TYR A 620 14.41 14.93 1.62
C TYR A 620 13.86 13.66 0.97
N ASP A 621 13.85 12.55 1.70
CA ASP A 621 13.33 11.27 1.22
C ASP A 621 11.86 11.39 0.78
N GLY A 622 11.57 10.95 -0.44
CA GLY A 622 10.26 11.05 -1.06
C GLY A 622 9.99 12.37 -1.79
N LEU A 623 10.95 13.30 -1.87
CA LEU A 623 10.84 14.45 -2.75
C LEU A 623 10.67 13.99 -4.22
N CYS A 624 9.70 14.57 -4.93
CA CYS A 624 9.47 14.34 -6.35
C CYS A 624 9.63 15.67 -7.11
N VAL A 625 10.48 15.68 -8.13
CA VAL A 625 10.74 16.85 -8.98
C VAL A 625 10.39 16.49 -10.43
N PRO A 626 9.42 17.17 -11.08
CA PRO A 626 9.24 17.07 -12.52
C PRO A 626 10.38 17.83 -13.22
N VAL A 627 10.92 17.26 -14.28
CA VAL A 627 11.99 17.88 -15.06
C VAL A 627 11.70 17.74 -16.55
N ASN A 628 12.01 18.79 -17.30
CA ASN A 628 11.93 18.77 -18.75
C ASN A 628 13.21 18.12 -19.32
N LEU A 629 13.04 17.30 -20.36
CA LEU A 629 14.14 16.73 -21.13
C LEU A 629 14.59 17.71 -22.22
#